data_AF-A0AAV1KZN3-F1
#
_entry.id   AF-A0AAV1KZN3-F1
#
_cell.length_a   1.000
_cell.length_b   1.000
_cell.length_c   1.000
_cell.angle_alpha   90.00
_cell.angle_beta   90.00
_cell.angle_gamma   90.00
#
_symmetry.space_group_name_H-M   'P 1'
#
loop_
_entity.id
_entity.type
_entity.pdbx_description
1 polymer ?
#
loop_
_entity_poly.entity_id
_entity_poly.type
_entity_poly.pdbx_seq_one_letter_code
_entity_poly.pdbx_strand_id
1 'polypeptide(L)'
;MFLTPNFFNNYLRERGLGNQIYAAMKNDDYSDVVMAALSVLEESGSLPTIEKENKCEKRSDKYREEGNIAFKVGNVYRALEFYNRALMYAPKTSRAIKLAYSNRSAILFKMEQFSKCLIDIETCCKLGCPTDIESKLIKRKNKATKRSKTENITASLLTSYFKDYFKFDVKSNTSIPCASSDIEVIKESIFKVVAAKDIKVGTPLVLEDSFVSCNNEENIPFSCHYCHKMSLNLIPCEGCCLVLFCSEECKEICLKEYHSIECQIMEVIQSIAFSPMAKLMIKGTLKFCPNVWVMEKSNFIFALHWC
;
A
#
# COMPACT_ATOMS: atom_id res chain seq x y z
N MET A 1 -29.61 13.65 -6.33
CA MET A 1 -28.90 13.06 -5.18
C MET A 1 -28.88 14.12 -4.09
N PHE A 2 -29.50 13.88 -2.94
CA PHE A 2 -29.96 14.95 -2.03
C PHE A 2 -28.83 15.88 -1.55
N LEU A 3 -28.80 17.10 -2.09
CA LEU A 3 -27.79 18.12 -1.80
C LEU A 3 -27.98 18.80 -0.43
N THR A 4 -28.99 18.40 0.35
CA THR A 4 -29.25 18.93 1.68
C THR A 4 -29.55 17.79 2.68
N PRO A 5 -28.84 17.70 3.81
CA PRO A 5 -29.07 16.67 4.83
C PRO A 5 -30.52 16.58 5.33
N ASN A 6 -31.24 17.70 5.32
CA ASN A 6 -32.64 17.76 5.73
C ASN A 6 -33.59 16.99 4.81
N PHE A 7 -33.31 16.95 3.50
CA PHE A 7 -34.19 16.25 2.57
C PHE A 7 -34.08 14.73 2.72
N PHE A 8 -32.85 14.21 2.87
CA PHE A 8 -32.63 12.78 3.11
C PHE A 8 -33.24 12.35 4.45
N ASN A 9 -33.06 13.15 5.51
CA ASN A 9 -33.66 12.86 6.81
C ASN A 9 -35.20 12.86 6.77
N ASN A 10 -35.82 13.78 6.02
CA ASN A 10 -37.27 13.78 5.82
C ASN A 10 -37.75 12.56 5.03
N TYR A 11 -37.04 12.19 3.96
CA TYR A 11 -37.31 10.98 3.17
C TYR A 11 -37.29 9.71 4.04
N LEU A 12 -36.26 9.58 4.89
CA LEU A 12 -36.15 8.45 5.83
C LEU A 12 -37.29 8.43 6.86
N ARG A 13 -37.73 9.60 7.34
CA ARG A 13 -38.80 9.73 8.33
C ARG A 13 -40.16 9.40 7.74
N GLU A 14 -40.49 9.94 6.56
CA GLU A 14 -41.78 9.75 5.90
C GLU A 14 -42.02 8.30 5.49
N ARG A 15 -40.97 7.56 5.16
CA ARG A 15 -41.05 6.13 4.78
C ARG A 15 -40.78 5.17 5.94
N GLY A 16 -40.53 5.67 7.15
CA GLY A 16 -40.21 4.85 8.32
C GLY A 16 -38.88 4.08 8.23
N LEU A 17 -38.04 4.38 7.24
CA LEU A 17 -36.75 3.71 6.99
C LEU A 17 -35.74 3.94 8.10
N GLY A 18 -35.77 5.13 8.72
CA GLY A 18 -34.95 5.41 9.91
C GLY A 18 -35.28 4.46 11.07
N ASN A 19 -36.55 4.11 11.24
CA ASN A 19 -36.98 3.21 12.32
C ASN A 19 -36.50 1.77 12.11
N GLN A 20 -36.32 1.33 10.86
CA GLN A 20 -35.77 0.02 10.54
C GLN A 20 -34.31 -0.08 11.00
N ILE A 21 -33.50 0.96 10.71
CA ILE A 21 -32.11 1.02 11.17
C ILE A 21 -32.05 1.06 12.71
N TYR A 22 -32.84 1.93 13.35
CA TYR A 22 -32.88 1.99 14.82
C TYR A 22 -33.40 0.71 15.47
N ALA A 23 -34.28 -0.05 14.79
CA ALA A 23 -34.72 -1.36 15.27
C ALA A 23 -33.60 -2.39 15.17
N ALA A 24 -32.87 -2.43 14.05
CA ALA A 24 -31.71 -3.29 13.88
C ALA A 24 -30.60 -2.97 14.90
N MET A 25 -30.40 -1.68 15.24
CA MET A 25 -29.43 -1.25 16.26
C MET A 25 -29.76 -1.72 17.68
N LYS A 26 -30.99 -2.20 17.93
CA LYS A 26 -31.36 -2.83 19.21
C LYS A 26 -30.95 -4.30 19.28
N ASN A 27 -30.55 -4.89 18.15
CA ASN A 27 -29.97 -6.23 18.13
C ASN A 27 -28.45 -6.14 18.39
N ASP A 28 -27.90 -7.18 19.02
CA ASP A 28 -26.46 -7.29 19.29
C ASP A 28 -25.66 -7.72 18.04
N ASP A 29 -26.34 -8.12 16.96
CA ASP A 29 -25.71 -8.45 15.68
C ASP A 29 -25.60 -7.22 14.77
N TYR A 30 -24.39 -6.69 14.64
CA TYR A 30 -24.10 -5.57 13.75
C TYR A 30 -24.35 -5.87 12.27
N SER A 31 -24.40 -7.14 11.88
CA SER A 31 -24.71 -7.55 10.49
C SER A 31 -26.10 -7.09 10.09
N ASP A 32 -27.07 -7.16 11.00
CA ASP A 32 -28.45 -6.70 10.77
C ASP A 32 -28.50 -5.18 10.57
N VAL A 33 -27.70 -4.42 11.32
CA VAL A 33 -27.60 -2.97 11.16
C VAL A 33 -27.05 -2.62 9.78
N VAL A 34 -26.01 -3.33 9.33
CA VAL A 34 -25.41 -3.14 7.99
C VAL A 34 -26.42 -3.47 6.90
N MET A 35 -27.13 -4.60 7.00
CA MET A 35 -28.11 -5.01 6.00
C MET A 35 -29.32 -4.08 5.96
N ALA A 36 -29.80 -3.61 7.12
CA ALA A 36 -30.87 -2.60 7.19
C ALA A 36 -30.42 -1.29 6.54
N ALA A 37 -29.21 -0.81 6.85
CA ALA A 37 -28.67 0.41 6.25
C ALA A 37 -28.50 0.26 4.73
N LEU A 38 -28.04 -0.90 4.25
CA LEU A 38 -27.89 -1.19 2.82
C LEU A 38 -29.25 -1.18 2.11
N SER A 39 -30.26 -1.86 2.66
CA SER A 39 -31.62 -1.88 2.12
C SER A 39 -32.22 -0.47 2.03
N VAL A 40 -32.01 0.37 3.05
CA VAL A 40 -32.44 1.78 3.03
C VAL A 40 -31.73 2.59 1.93
N LEU A 41 -30.42 2.36 1.72
CA LEU A 41 -29.67 3.02 0.65
C LEU A 41 -30.14 2.57 -0.75
N GLU A 42 -30.48 1.29 -0.91
CA GLU A 42 -31.04 0.74 -2.15
C GLU A 42 -32.43 1.32 -2.44
N GLU A 43 -33.34 1.29 -1.47
CA GLU A 43 -34.71 1.81 -1.61
C GLU A 43 -34.75 3.32 -1.88
N SER A 44 -33.81 4.06 -1.26
CA SER A 44 -33.68 5.51 -1.45
C SER A 44 -32.94 5.90 -2.73
N GLY A 45 -32.40 4.92 -3.48
CA GLY A 45 -31.54 5.19 -4.63
C GLY A 45 -30.31 6.05 -4.28
N SER A 46 -29.86 5.98 -3.03
CA SER A 46 -28.78 6.83 -2.48
C SER A 46 -27.46 6.10 -2.33
N LEU A 47 -27.35 4.88 -2.88
CA LEU A 47 -26.08 4.17 -2.95
C LEU A 47 -25.02 5.03 -3.67
N PRO A 48 -23.83 5.20 -3.09
CA PRO A 48 -22.77 5.96 -3.74
C PRO A 48 -22.31 5.22 -5.00
N THR A 49 -22.47 5.85 -6.15
CA THR A 49 -21.90 5.37 -7.42
C THR A 49 -20.43 5.75 -7.45
N ILE A 50 -19.55 4.78 -7.21
CA ILE A 50 -18.10 4.99 -7.27
C ILE A 50 -17.57 4.27 -8.50
N GLU A 51 -17.09 5.04 -9.46
CA GLU A 51 -16.50 4.49 -10.68
C GLU A 51 -15.18 3.79 -10.33
N LYS A 52 -15.13 2.49 -10.61
CA LYS A 52 -13.91 1.70 -10.44
C LYS A 52 -12.88 2.06 -11.51
N GLU A 53 -11.65 2.35 -11.10
CA GLU A 53 -10.58 2.67 -12.03
C GLU A 53 -9.86 1.41 -12.51
N ASN A 54 -10.13 1.03 -13.75
CA ASN A 54 -9.48 -0.12 -14.37
C ASN A 54 -8.17 0.25 -15.04
N LYS A 55 -7.23 -0.70 -15.01
CA LYS A 55 -5.98 -0.60 -15.77
C LYS A 55 -6.30 -0.49 -17.26
N CYS A 56 -5.69 0.47 -17.95
CA CYS A 56 -5.83 0.62 -19.39
C CYS A 56 -4.58 1.26 -20.02
N GLU A 57 -4.25 0.81 -21.24
CA GLU A 57 -3.06 1.30 -21.95
C GLU A 57 -3.14 2.80 -22.21
N LYS A 58 -4.31 3.32 -22.61
CA LYS A 58 -4.52 4.75 -22.89
C LYS A 58 -4.12 5.65 -21.72
N ARG A 59 -4.52 5.28 -20.48
CA ARG A 59 -4.20 6.09 -19.30
C ARG A 59 -2.74 5.92 -18.87
N SER A 60 -2.21 4.69 -18.96
CA SER A 60 -0.78 4.44 -18.77
C SER A 60 0.08 5.27 -19.72
N ASP A 61 -0.29 5.32 -21.00
CA ASP A 61 0.43 6.07 -22.04
C ASP A 61 0.39 7.58 -21.79
N LYS A 62 -0.76 8.12 -21.35
CA LYS A 62 -0.85 9.52 -20.92
C LYS A 62 0.18 9.84 -19.83
N TYR A 63 0.23 9.05 -18.76
CA TYR A 63 1.24 9.26 -17.70
C TYR A 63 2.67 9.09 -18.21
N ARG A 64 2.91 8.09 -19.08
CA ARG A 64 4.23 7.88 -19.68
C ARG A 64 4.66 9.09 -20.53
N GLU A 65 3.74 9.73 -21.24
CA GLU A 65 3.98 10.95 -22.01
C GLU A 65 4.32 12.14 -21.11
N GLU A 66 3.57 12.35 -20.02
CA GLU A 66 3.91 13.35 -18.99
C GLU A 66 5.31 13.10 -18.40
N GLY A 67 5.64 11.84 -18.13
CA GLY A 67 6.97 11.44 -17.68
C GLY A 67 8.06 11.75 -18.71
N ASN A 68 7.77 11.58 -20.01
CA ASN A 68 8.70 11.94 -21.08
C ASN A 68 8.91 13.45 -21.19
N ILE A 69 7.86 14.26 -20.98
CA ILE A 69 7.97 15.72 -20.91
C ILE A 69 8.87 16.12 -19.74
N ALA A 70 8.58 15.61 -18.53
CA ALA A 70 9.39 15.85 -17.34
C ALA A 70 10.85 15.42 -17.51
N PHE A 71 11.09 14.26 -18.15
CA PHE A 71 12.43 13.75 -18.43
C PHE A 71 13.23 14.68 -19.36
N LYS A 72 12.59 15.21 -20.41
CA LYS A 72 13.21 16.12 -21.38
C LYS A 72 13.62 17.45 -20.74
N VAL A 73 12.78 18.01 -19.86
CA VAL A 73 13.10 19.26 -19.14
C VAL A 73 14.08 19.03 -17.97
N GLY A 74 14.49 17.79 -17.71
CA GLY A 74 15.46 17.47 -16.67
C GLY A 74 14.88 17.28 -15.27
N ASN A 75 13.55 17.33 -15.10
CA ASN A 75 12.92 17.08 -13.80
C ASN A 75 12.82 15.57 -13.54
N VAL A 76 13.88 15.03 -12.93
CA VAL A 76 14.04 13.60 -12.67
C VAL A 76 12.98 13.04 -11.71
N TYR A 77 12.59 13.83 -10.70
CA TYR A 77 11.61 13.42 -9.69
C TYR A 77 10.22 13.26 -10.28
N ARG A 78 9.73 14.27 -11.03
CA ARG A 78 8.43 14.18 -11.71
C ARG A 78 8.43 13.09 -12.80
N ALA A 79 9.54 12.91 -13.51
CA ALA A 79 9.63 11.83 -14.49
C ALA A 79 9.45 10.46 -13.83
N LEU A 80 10.11 10.22 -12.68
CA LEU A 80 9.94 8.99 -11.92
C LEU A 80 8.50 8.81 -11.43
N GLU A 81 7.90 9.86 -10.87
CA GLU A 81 6.50 9.85 -10.42
C GLU A 81 5.56 9.38 -11.53
N PHE A 82 5.65 10.03 -12.69
CA PHE A 82 4.78 9.75 -13.82
C PHE A 82 5.03 8.37 -14.43
N TYR A 83 6.26 7.89 -14.47
CA TYR A 83 6.53 6.51 -14.89
C TYR A 83 6.01 5.47 -13.89
N ASN A 84 6.03 5.75 -12.58
CA ASN A 84 5.39 4.89 -11.59
C ASN A 84 3.86 4.89 -11.72
N ARG A 85 3.24 6.05 -11.96
CA ARG A 85 1.81 6.13 -12.30
C ARG A 85 1.49 5.39 -13.60
N ALA A 86 2.32 5.47 -14.62
CA ALA A 86 2.14 4.70 -15.86
C ALA A 86 2.11 3.19 -15.55
N LEU A 87 3.04 2.68 -14.75
CA LEU A 87 3.05 1.28 -14.31
C LEU A 87 1.77 0.90 -13.53
N MET A 88 1.26 1.79 -12.67
CA MET A 88 0.03 1.55 -11.92
C MET A 88 -1.19 1.36 -12.83
N TYR A 89 -1.28 2.07 -13.94
CA TYR A 89 -2.41 1.94 -14.89
C TYR A 89 -2.19 0.91 -16.00
N ALA A 90 -0.97 0.41 -16.20
CA ALA A 90 -0.68 -0.50 -17.30
C ALA A 90 -1.28 -1.90 -17.07
N PRO A 91 -2.06 -2.46 -18.03
CA PRO A 91 -2.52 -3.84 -17.94
C PRO A 91 -1.35 -4.84 -17.94
N LYS A 92 -1.57 -6.00 -17.31
CA LYS A 92 -0.57 -7.07 -17.22
C LYS A 92 -0.14 -7.50 -18.63
N THR A 93 1.17 -7.67 -18.84
CA THR A 93 1.79 -8.08 -20.13
C THR A 93 1.56 -7.15 -21.33
N SER A 94 0.84 -6.03 -21.17
CA SER A 94 0.57 -5.06 -22.25
C SER A 94 1.83 -4.45 -22.85
N ARG A 95 1.69 -3.77 -23.99
CA ARG A 95 2.80 -2.95 -24.52
C ARG A 95 3.10 -1.78 -23.58
N ALA A 96 2.06 -1.16 -23.02
CA ALA A 96 2.18 -0.05 -22.07
C ALA A 96 3.10 -0.37 -20.87
N ILE A 97 2.94 -1.54 -20.23
CA ILE A 97 3.76 -1.87 -19.04
C ILE A 97 5.26 -2.04 -19.41
N LYS A 98 5.55 -2.60 -20.58
CA LYS A 98 6.92 -2.77 -21.10
C LYS A 98 7.56 -1.42 -21.39
N LEU A 99 6.81 -0.52 -22.04
CA LEU A 99 7.26 0.84 -22.31
C LEU A 99 7.50 1.62 -21.01
N ALA A 100 6.63 1.49 -20.01
CA ALA A 100 6.80 2.15 -18.73
C ALA A 100 8.07 1.67 -17.98
N TYR A 101 8.35 0.36 -17.91
CA TYR A 101 9.62 -0.15 -17.37
C TYR A 101 10.85 0.31 -18.19
N SER A 102 10.74 0.34 -19.53
CA SER A 102 11.79 0.86 -20.40
C SER A 102 12.07 2.35 -20.17
N ASN A 103 11.04 3.15 -19.92
CA ASN A 103 11.18 4.56 -19.60
C ASN A 103 11.73 4.77 -18.18
N ARG A 104 11.26 4.00 -17.19
CA ARG A 104 11.76 4.09 -15.81
C ARG A 104 13.24 3.67 -15.71
N SER A 105 13.67 2.62 -16.39
CA SER A 105 15.11 2.30 -16.47
C SER A 105 15.94 3.42 -17.11
N ALA A 106 15.37 4.26 -17.99
CA ALA A 106 16.07 5.41 -18.54
C ALA A 106 16.35 6.49 -17.47
N ILE A 107 15.38 6.77 -16.61
CA ILE A 107 15.56 7.74 -15.53
C ILE A 107 16.48 7.20 -14.43
N LEU A 108 16.37 5.92 -14.08
CA LEU A 108 17.27 5.28 -13.13
C LEU A 108 18.73 5.32 -13.61
N PHE A 109 18.96 5.10 -14.90
CA PHE A 109 20.28 5.26 -15.49
C PHE A 109 20.80 6.70 -15.39
N LYS A 110 19.93 7.70 -15.60
CA LYS A 110 20.27 9.13 -15.47
C LYS A 110 20.55 9.54 -14.02
N MET A 111 19.92 8.89 -13.05
CA MET A 111 20.14 9.05 -11.61
C MET A 111 21.33 8.25 -11.08
N GLU A 112 22.09 7.59 -11.95
CA GLU A 112 23.22 6.72 -11.60
C GLU A 112 22.87 5.53 -10.71
N GLN A 113 21.60 5.13 -10.70
CA GLN A 113 21.08 3.97 -9.99
C GLN A 113 21.15 2.75 -10.92
N PHE A 114 22.37 2.28 -11.22
CA PHE A 114 22.61 1.30 -12.28
C PHE A 114 22.03 -0.08 -11.96
N SER A 115 22.12 -0.51 -10.70
CA SER A 115 21.57 -1.78 -10.24
C SER A 115 20.04 -1.78 -10.36
N LYS A 116 19.41 -0.67 -9.98
CA LYS A 116 17.96 -0.44 -10.13
C LYS A 116 17.54 -0.35 -11.60
N CYS A 117 18.34 0.31 -12.43
CA CYS A 117 18.14 0.35 -13.88
C CYS A 117 18.12 -1.06 -14.49
N LEU A 118 19.06 -1.93 -14.09
CA LEU A 118 19.16 -3.29 -14.63
C LEU A 118 17.92 -4.14 -14.29
N ILE A 119 17.39 -4.01 -13.07
CA ILE A 119 16.16 -4.70 -12.64
C ILE A 119 14.99 -4.37 -13.58
N ASP A 120 14.76 -3.09 -13.87
CA ASP A 120 13.67 -2.68 -14.77
C ASP A 120 13.86 -3.19 -16.21
N ILE A 121 15.10 -3.22 -16.71
CA ILE A 121 15.41 -3.78 -18.03
C ILE A 121 15.09 -5.27 -18.06
N GLU A 122 15.53 -6.02 -17.04
CA GLU A 122 15.28 -7.45 -16.94
C GLU A 122 13.78 -7.77 -16.83
N THR A 123 13.04 -6.99 -16.04
CA THR A 123 11.59 -7.11 -15.95
C THR A 123 10.92 -6.85 -17.30
N CYS A 124 11.33 -5.81 -18.03
CA CYS A 124 10.84 -5.55 -19.39
C CYS A 124 11.14 -6.71 -20.35
N CYS A 125 12.34 -7.30 -20.27
CA CYS A 125 12.72 -8.45 -21.09
C CYS A 125 11.90 -9.71 -20.76
N LYS A 126 11.68 -9.99 -19.46
CA LYS A 126 10.85 -11.12 -19.00
C LYS A 126 9.40 -11.04 -19.51
N LEU A 127 8.88 -9.83 -19.69
CA LEU A 127 7.54 -9.58 -20.26
C LEU A 127 7.50 -9.70 -21.79
N GLY A 128 8.63 -9.96 -22.47
CA GLY A 128 8.75 -9.98 -23.93
C GLY A 128 8.94 -8.58 -24.50
N CYS A 129 10.21 -8.15 -24.57
CA CYS A 129 10.61 -6.81 -25.00
C CYS A 129 10.06 -6.45 -26.40
N PRO A 130 9.47 -5.26 -26.59
CA PRO A 130 9.15 -4.77 -27.93
C PRO A 130 10.41 -4.61 -28.80
N THR A 131 10.32 -5.04 -30.06
CA THR A 131 11.45 -5.04 -31.01
C THR A 131 11.96 -3.62 -31.30
N ASP A 132 11.07 -2.63 -31.29
CA ASP A 132 11.38 -1.23 -31.58
C ASP A 132 12.23 -0.55 -30.48
N ILE A 133 12.25 -1.09 -29.26
CA ILE A 133 13.04 -0.53 -28.15
C ILE A 133 14.20 -1.42 -27.71
N GLU A 134 14.28 -2.65 -28.22
CA GLU A 134 15.22 -3.68 -27.79
C GLU A 134 16.68 -3.21 -27.92
N SER A 135 17.06 -2.67 -29.08
CA SER A 135 18.42 -2.17 -29.33
C SER A 135 18.83 -1.07 -28.34
N LYS A 136 17.88 -0.20 -27.95
CA LYS A 136 18.10 0.87 -26.97
C LYS A 136 18.29 0.31 -25.56
N LEU A 137 17.50 -0.70 -25.19
CA LEU A 137 17.62 -1.36 -23.90
C LEU A 137 18.94 -2.14 -23.77
N ILE A 138 19.35 -2.87 -24.80
CA ILE A 138 20.64 -3.59 -24.82
C ILE A 138 21.81 -2.61 -24.64
N LYS A 139 21.82 -1.50 -25.37
CA LYS A 139 22.83 -0.44 -25.21
C LYS A 139 22.87 0.11 -23.78
N ARG A 140 21.70 0.35 -23.17
CA ARG A 140 21.61 0.81 -21.78
C ARG A 140 22.10 -0.24 -20.79
N LYS A 141 21.68 -1.50 -20.96
CA LYS A 141 22.10 -2.64 -20.13
C LYS A 141 23.61 -2.75 -20.09
N ASN A 142 24.26 -2.79 -21.25
CA ASN A 142 25.72 -2.90 -21.36
C ASN A 142 26.46 -1.75 -20.65
N LYS A 143 25.93 -0.52 -20.72
CA LYS A 143 26.49 0.63 -20.00
C LYS A 143 26.27 0.52 -18.49
N ALA A 144 25.07 0.13 -18.06
CA ALA A 144 24.72 0.01 -16.65
C ALA A 144 25.52 -1.10 -15.96
N THR A 145 25.66 -2.27 -16.59
CA THR A 145 26.44 -3.41 -16.06
C THR A 145 27.91 -3.07 -15.82
N LYS A 146 28.51 -2.22 -16.66
CA LYS A 146 29.89 -1.75 -16.44
C LYS A 146 30.03 -0.88 -15.19
N ARG A 147 28.99 -0.10 -14.85
CA ARG A 147 29.00 0.87 -13.75
C ARG A 147 28.44 0.33 -12.43
N SER A 148 27.58 -0.69 -12.47
CA SER A 148 26.97 -1.28 -11.27
C SER A 148 27.97 -1.95 -10.32
N LYS A 149 29.13 -2.40 -10.84
CA LYS A 149 30.19 -2.97 -10.00
C LYS A 149 30.68 -2.00 -8.93
N THR A 150 30.81 -0.72 -9.28
CA THR A 150 31.25 0.32 -8.34
C THR A 150 30.16 0.68 -7.32
N GLU A 151 28.90 0.72 -7.76
CA GLU A 151 27.73 1.01 -6.91
C GLU A 151 27.58 0.00 -5.76
N ASN A 152 27.75 -1.29 -6.06
CA ASN A 152 27.58 -2.36 -5.09
C ASN A 152 28.62 -2.31 -3.95
N ILE A 153 29.85 -1.85 -4.23
CA ILE A 153 30.90 -1.72 -3.22
C ILE A 153 30.51 -0.65 -2.20
N THR A 154 30.06 0.52 -2.66
CA THR A 154 29.63 1.62 -1.78
C THR A 154 28.43 1.23 -0.92
N ALA A 155 27.44 0.52 -1.49
CA ALA A 155 26.28 0.05 -0.75
C ALA A 155 26.66 -0.95 0.35
N SER A 156 27.61 -1.86 0.07
CA SER A 156 28.12 -2.82 1.05
C SER A 156 28.83 -2.12 2.22
N LEU A 157 29.69 -1.14 1.92
CA LEU A 157 30.41 -0.36 2.94
C LEU A 157 29.46 0.39 3.86
N LEU A 158 28.45 1.07 3.30
CA LEU A 158 27.42 1.76 4.09
C LEU A 158 26.64 0.79 4.97
N THR A 159 26.26 -0.36 4.43
CA THR A 159 25.52 -1.39 5.19
C THR A 159 26.34 -1.91 6.37
N SER A 160 27.63 -2.15 6.18
CA SER A 160 28.54 -2.55 7.26
C SER A 160 28.61 -1.47 8.35
N TYR A 161 28.81 -0.21 7.96
CA TYR A 161 28.91 0.90 8.90
C TYR A 161 27.64 1.06 9.77
N PHE A 162 26.45 1.00 9.15
CA PHE A 162 25.20 1.12 9.91
C PHE A 162 24.95 -0.06 10.84
N LYS A 163 25.37 -1.27 10.46
CA LYS A 163 25.26 -2.47 11.31
C LYS A 163 26.13 -2.36 12.55
N ASP A 164 27.31 -1.76 12.43
CA ASP A 164 28.22 -1.55 13.56
C ASP A 164 27.75 -0.43 14.48
N TYR A 165 27.06 0.59 13.92
CA TYR A 165 26.54 1.73 14.67
C TYR A 165 25.29 1.38 15.48
N PHE A 166 24.32 0.66 14.88
CA PHE A 166 23.10 0.24 15.56
C PHE A 166 23.19 -1.23 15.99
N LYS A 167 23.42 -1.48 17.27
CA LYS A 167 23.45 -2.82 17.85
C LYS A 167 22.04 -3.28 18.20
N PHE A 168 21.40 -3.94 17.25
CA PHE A 168 20.06 -4.52 17.42
C PHE A 168 20.04 -5.88 18.12
N ASP A 169 21.20 -6.41 18.54
CA ASP A 169 21.36 -7.72 19.19
C ASP A 169 21.03 -7.65 20.69
N VAL A 170 19.90 -7.05 21.02
CA VAL A 170 19.45 -6.85 22.40
C VAL A 170 18.56 -8.02 22.79
N LYS A 171 18.77 -8.58 23.98
CA LYS A 171 17.93 -9.67 24.49
C LYS A 171 16.51 -9.15 24.68
N SER A 172 15.53 -9.83 24.11
CA SER A 172 14.12 -9.47 24.29
C SER A 172 13.66 -9.68 25.73
N ASN A 173 12.80 -8.78 26.19
CA ASN A 173 12.07 -8.94 27.44
C ASN A 173 11.02 -10.07 27.28
N THR A 174 10.90 -10.94 28.27
CA THR A 174 9.97 -12.09 28.22
C THR A 174 8.50 -11.69 28.29
N SER A 175 8.19 -10.55 28.91
CA SER A 175 6.84 -10.03 29.06
C SER A 175 6.44 -9.10 27.91
N ILE A 176 7.40 -8.44 27.26
CA ILE A 176 7.18 -7.62 26.07
C ILE A 176 8.19 -8.02 24.99
N PRO A 177 7.82 -8.91 24.04
CA PRO A 177 8.76 -9.45 23.05
C PRO A 177 9.45 -8.40 22.17
N CYS A 178 8.78 -7.27 21.89
CA CYS A 178 9.34 -6.16 21.10
C CYS A 178 10.28 -5.24 21.90
N ALA A 179 10.41 -5.44 23.22
CA ALA A 179 11.22 -4.63 24.10
C ALA A 179 12.53 -5.34 24.49
N SER A 180 13.53 -4.54 24.84
CA SER A 180 14.78 -4.97 25.47
C SER A 180 14.54 -5.46 26.90
N SER A 181 15.29 -6.47 27.33
CA SER A 181 15.40 -6.92 28.73
C SER A 181 15.98 -5.85 29.67
N ASP A 182 16.46 -4.74 29.13
CA ASP A 182 17.00 -3.61 29.89
C ASP A 182 15.89 -2.72 30.47
N ILE A 183 14.63 -2.95 30.07
CA ILE A 183 13.45 -2.31 30.63
C ILE A 183 12.51 -3.35 31.25
N GLU A 184 11.70 -2.90 32.20
CA GLU A 184 10.65 -3.70 32.84
C GLU A 184 9.34 -2.90 32.94
N VAL A 185 8.23 -3.64 33.06
CA VAL A 185 6.91 -3.03 33.30
C VAL A 185 6.57 -3.20 34.76
N ILE A 186 6.38 -2.07 35.45
CA ILE A 186 5.88 -2.06 36.82
C ILE A 186 4.42 -1.62 36.80
N LYS A 187 3.62 -2.23 37.68
CA LYS A 187 2.23 -1.85 37.89
C LYS A 187 2.11 -1.22 39.27
N GLU A 188 1.93 0.10 39.29
CA GLU A 188 1.52 0.85 40.48
C GLU A 188 0.02 1.14 40.36
N SER A 189 -0.38 2.40 40.20
CA SER A 189 -1.74 2.80 39.82
C SER A 189 -2.02 2.66 38.31
N ILE A 190 -0.97 2.77 37.50
CA ILE A 190 -0.96 2.57 36.04
C ILE A 190 0.25 1.72 35.65
N PHE A 191 0.22 1.10 34.47
CA PHE A 191 1.40 0.44 33.92
C PHE A 191 2.45 1.49 33.54
N LYS A 192 3.68 1.29 33.99
CA LYS A 192 4.83 2.15 33.67
C LYS A 192 5.97 1.29 33.14
N VAL A 193 6.68 1.82 32.15
CA VAL A 193 7.93 1.23 31.67
C VAL A 193 9.09 1.93 32.38
N VAL A 194 9.93 1.17 33.06
CA VAL A 194 11.09 1.68 33.80
C VAL A 194 12.36 0.94 33.38
N ALA A 195 13.52 1.54 33.64
CA ALA A 195 14.80 0.89 33.40
C ALA A 195 15.04 -0.21 34.45
N ALA A 196 15.32 -1.43 34.01
CA ALA A 196 15.66 -2.55 34.91
C ALA A 196 17.14 -2.50 35.36
N LYS A 197 17.97 -1.71 34.67
CA LYS A 197 19.39 -1.49 34.96
C LYS A 197 19.90 -0.21 34.28
N ASP A 198 21.16 0.15 34.48
CA ASP A 198 21.80 1.25 33.77
C ASP A 198 21.85 0.99 32.25
N ILE A 199 21.34 1.95 31.48
CA ILE A 199 21.21 1.87 30.01
C ILE A 199 22.20 2.85 29.37
N LYS A 200 23.04 2.34 28.47
CA LYS A 200 23.98 3.18 27.72
C LYS A 200 23.25 3.97 26.63
N VAL A 201 23.67 5.22 26.42
CA VAL A 201 23.19 6.06 25.32
C VAL A 201 23.37 5.33 23.98
N GLY A 202 22.31 5.31 23.17
CA GLY A 202 22.28 4.62 21.88
C GLY A 202 21.80 3.16 21.90
N THR A 203 21.44 2.61 23.08
CA THR A 203 20.87 1.26 23.18
C THR A 203 19.42 1.24 22.70
N PRO A 204 19.05 0.39 21.72
CA PRO A 204 17.64 0.21 21.33
C PRO A 204 16.83 -0.41 22.47
N LEU A 205 15.69 0.20 22.82
CA LEU A 205 14.84 -0.27 23.92
C LEU A 205 13.57 -0.98 23.45
N VAL A 206 12.95 -0.50 22.37
CA VAL A 206 11.72 -1.08 21.82
C VAL A 206 11.79 -1.00 20.30
N LEU A 207 11.46 -2.09 19.63
CA LEU A 207 11.32 -2.20 18.18
C LEU A 207 9.96 -2.84 17.90
N GLU A 208 8.96 -1.99 17.68
CA GLU A 208 7.60 -2.42 17.43
C GLU A 208 7.22 -2.17 15.97
N ASP A 209 6.83 -3.24 15.28
CA ASP A 209 6.27 -3.13 13.94
C ASP A 209 4.83 -2.58 14.04
N SER A 210 4.51 -1.62 13.17
CA SER A 210 3.14 -1.08 13.12
C SER A 210 2.13 -2.18 12.82
N PHE A 211 1.08 -2.30 13.61
CA PHE A 211 -0.01 -3.24 13.30
C PHE A 211 -0.65 -2.91 11.94
N VAL A 212 -1.03 -1.65 11.73
CA VAL A 212 -1.46 -1.10 10.45
C VAL A 212 -0.87 0.28 10.21
N SER A 213 -0.68 0.61 8.94
CA SER A 213 -0.10 1.86 8.47
C SER A 213 -0.57 2.17 7.05
N CYS A 214 -0.61 3.44 6.68
CA CYS A 214 -1.05 3.90 5.36
C CYS A 214 -0.15 5.01 4.83
N ASN A 215 0.04 5.04 3.50
CA ASN A 215 0.83 6.07 2.84
C ASN A 215 0.05 7.39 2.76
N ASN A 216 0.77 8.51 2.84
CA ASN A 216 0.25 9.78 2.38
C ASN A 216 0.15 9.79 0.85
N GLU A 217 -0.80 10.56 0.31
CA GLU A 217 -1.09 10.58 -1.13
C GLU A 217 0.13 10.94 -2.00
N GLU A 218 0.94 11.89 -1.53
CA GLU A 218 2.18 12.33 -2.19
C GLU A 218 3.24 11.22 -2.26
N ASN A 219 3.19 10.27 -1.32
CA ASN A 219 4.16 9.18 -1.20
C ASN A 219 3.74 7.91 -1.93
N ILE A 220 2.47 7.77 -2.33
CA ILE A 220 1.97 6.61 -3.09
C ILE A 220 2.88 6.25 -4.28
N PRO A 221 3.29 7.19 -5.16
CA PRO A 221 4.14 6.85 -6.29
C PRO A 221 5.59 6.51 -5.91
N PHE A 222 6.00 6.63 -4.64
CA PHE A 222 7.40 6.50 -4.22
C PHE A 222 7.66 5.47 -3.11
N SER A 223 6.61 4.90 -2.52
CA SER A 223 6.73 4.00 -1.37
C SER A 223 5.88 2.75 -1.52
N CYS A 224 6.31 1.70 -0.82
CA CYS A 224 5.57 0.45 -0.72
C CYS A 224 4.27 0.66 0.07
N HIS A 225 3.16 0.09 -0.40
CA HIS A 225 1.85 0.11 0.29
C HIS A 225 1.82 -0.72 1.58
N TYR A 226 2.74 -1.68 1.69
CA TYR A 226 2.85 -2.56 2.87
C TYR A 226 3.79 -1.98 3.93
N CYS A 227 5.08 -1.88 3.60
CA CYS A 227 6.12 -1.52 4.57
C CYS A 227 6.53 -0.04 4.53
N HIS A 228 5.92 0.79 3.68
CA HIS A 228 6.22 2.23 3.51
C HIS A 228 7.64 2.57 3.07
N LYS A 229 8.48 1.56 2.85
CA LYS A 229 9.83 1.73 2.33
C LYS A 229 9.77 2.46 0.98
N MET A 230 10.47 3.59 0.91
CA MET A 230 10.71 4.25 -0.38
C MET A 230 11.56 3.35 -1.27
N SER A 231 11.15 3.21 -2.53
CA SER A 231 11.86 2.36 -3.49
C SER A 231 11.76 2.93 -4.90
N LEU A 232 12.84 2.76 -5.65
CA LEU A 232 12.92 3.21 -7.05
C LEU A 232 12.37 2.18 -8.04
N ASN A 233 12.41 0.89 -7.71
CA ASN A 233 11.83 -0.20 -8.52
C ASN A 233 10.54 -0.72 -7.89
N LEU A 234 9.56 0.15 -7.74
CA LEU A 234 8.24 -0.26 -7.27
C LEU A 234 7.52 -1.14 -8.31
N ILE A 235 6.76 -2.10 -7.81
CA ILE A 235 6.02 -3.09 -8.59
C ILE A 235 4.52 -2.78 -8.43
N PRO A 236 3.76 -2.57 -9.51
CA PRO A 236 2.34 -2.28 -9.39
C PRO A 236 1.53 -3.49 -8.97
N CYS A 237 0.42 -3.25 -8.25
CA CYS A 237 -0.63 -4.26 -8.11
C CYS A 237 -1.14 -4.70 -9.49
N GLU A 238 -1.57 -5.95 -9.62
CA GLU A 238 -2.15 -6.46 -10.87
C GLU A 238 -3.65 -6.16 -11.00
N GLY A 239 -4.35 -5.95 -9.87
CA GLY A 239 -5.79 -5.74 -9.83
C GLY A 239 -6.22 -4.28 -9.88
N CYS A 240 -5.64 -3.40 -9.06
CA CYS A 240 -6.00 -1.99 -8.98
C CYS A 240 -4.92 -1.06 -9.57
N CYS A 241 -5.28 0.22 -9.71
CA CYS A 241 -4.41 1.27 -10.20
C CYS A 241 -3.81 2.13 -9.07
N LEU A 242 -3.90 1.70 -7.80
CA LEU A 242 -3.75 2.60 -6.65
C LEU A 242 -2.55 2.30 -5.76
N VAL A 243 -1.93 1.12 -5.88
CA VAL A 243 -0.85 0.72 -4.97
C VAL A 243 0.37 0.14 -5.69
N LEU A 244 1.50 0.28 -5.01
CA LEU A 244 2.84 -0.13 -5.45
C LEU A 244 3.54 -0.91 -4.32
N PHE A 245 4.43 -1.85 -4.67
CA PHE A 245 5.16 -2.68 -3.72
C PHE A 245 6.66 -2.64 -3.97
N CYS A 246 7.49 -2.69 -2.93
CA CYS A 246 8.95 -2.70 -3.10
C CYS A 246 9.53 -4.07 -3.45
N SER A 247 8.77 -5.15 -3.24
CA SER A 247 9.16 -6.54 -3.51
C SER A 247 7.93 -7.41 -3.72
N GLU A 248 8.09 -8.58 -4.36
CA GLU A 248 7.03 -9.58 -4.45
C GLU A 248 6.64 -10.10 -3.06
N GLU A 249 7.59 -10.24 -2.13
CA GLU A 249 7.32 -10.61 -0.74
C GLU A 249 6.36 -9.63 -0.04
N CYS A 250 6.62 -8.32 -0.13
CA CYS A 250 5.70 -7.31 0.43
C CYS A 250 4.32 -7.36 -0.24
N LYS A 251 4.27 -7.66 -1.54
CA LYS A 251 3.01 -7.81 -2.28
C LYS A 251 2.24 -9.04 -1.79
N GLU A 252 2.90 -10.18 -1.65
CA GLU A 252 2.31 -11.44 -1.16
C GLU A 252 1.77 -11.32 0.26
N ILE A 253 2.56 -10.78 1.19
CA ILE A 253 2.13 -10.58 2.58
C ILE A 253 0.95 -9.60 2.63
N CYS A 254 1.03 -8.48 1.90
CA CYS A 254 -0.05 -7.51 1.86
C CYS A 254 -1.35 -8.09 1.30
N LEU A 255 -1.28 -8.90 0.24
CA LEU A 255 -2.43 -9.60 -0.34
C LEU A 255 -3.06 -10.57 0.66
N LYS A 256 -2.24 -11.28 1.42
CA LYS A 256 -2.68 -12.23 2.45
C LYS A 256 -3.35 -11.51 3.63
N GLU A 257 -2.80 -10.39 4.09
CA GLU A 257 -3.32 -9.71 5.28
C GLU A 257 -4.60 -8.93 5.01
N TYR A 258 -4.69 -8.17 3.92
CA TYR A 258 -5.86 -7.31 3.68
C TYR A 258 -6.07 -6.92 2.22
N HIS A 259 -5.05 -6.91 1.37
CA HIS A 259 -5.15 -6.30 0.05
C HIS A 259 -5.99 -7.11 -0.95
N SER A 260 -6.20 -8.41 -0.73
CA SER A 260 -7.12 -9.23 -1.54
C SER A 260 -8.57 -8.71 -1.50
N ILE A 261 -9.00 -8.20 -0.34
CA ILE A 261 -10.30 -7.56 -0.14
C ILE A 261 -10.20 -6.06 -0.45
N GLU A 262 -9.20 -5.38 0.14
CA GLU A 262 -8.97 -3.93 -0.03
C GLU A 262 -8.95 -3.53 -1.51
N CYS A 263 -8.26 -4.31 -2.37
CA CYS A 263 -8.11 -4.04 -3.80
C CYS A 263 -9.44 -3.90 -4.55
N GLN A 264 -10.52 -4.50 -4.05
CA GLN A 264 -11.84 -4.43 -4.70
C GLN A 264 -12.63 -3.18 -4.33
N ILE A 265 -12.27 -2.55 -3.22
CA ILE A 265 -12.97 -1.39 -2.63
C ILE A 265 -12.06 -0.17 -2.49
N MET A 266 -10.87 -0.19 -3.09
CA MET A 266 -9.87 0.86 -2.93
C MET A 266 -10.40 2.24 -3.37
N GLU A 267 -11.18 2.33 -4.44
CA GLU A 267 -11.80 3.58 -4.88
C GLU A 267 -12.78 4.12 -3.83
N VAL A 268 -13.47 3.23 -3.11
CA VAL A 268 -14.34 3.59 -1.99
C VAL A 268 -13.53 4.13 -0.82
N ILE A 269 -12.44 3.44 -0.46
CA ILE A 269 -11.54 3.88 0.59
C ILE A 269 -10.96 5.27 0.25
N GLN A 270 -10.52 5.51 -0.99
CA GLN A 270 -9.95 6.80 -1.38
C GLN A 270 -11.00 7.92 -1.49
N SER A 271 -12.23 7.60 -1.88
CA SER A 271 -13.30 8.60 -2.06
C SER A 271 -14.10 8.93 -0.81
N ILE A 272 -14.13 8.04 0.19
CA ILE A 272 -14.94 8.23 1.41
C ILE A 272 -14.05 8.38 2.65
N ALA A 273 -12.96 7.62 2.76
CA ALA A 273 -12.07 7.68 3.93
C ALA A 273 -11.00 8.77 3.75
N PHE A 274 -11.43 10.03 3.75
CA PHE A 274 -10.54 11.19 3.56
C PHE A 274 -9.46 11.34 4.65
N SER A 275 -9.71 10.82 5.86
CA SER A 275 -8.75 10.90 6.95
C SER A 275 -7.84 9.66 7.00
N PRO A 276 -6.55 9.82 7.33
CA PRO A 276 -5.66 8.68 7.60
C PRO A 276 -6.24 7.72 8.64
N MET A 277 -6.92 8.25 9.68
CA MET A 277 -7.55 7.43 10.72
C MET A 277 -8.61 6.48 10.14
N ALA A 278 -9.46 6.97 9.23
CA ALA A 278 -10.47 6.12 8.59
C ALA A 278 -9.84 5.01 7.74
N LYS A 279 -8.77 5.33 6.99
CA LYS A 279 -8.01 4.32 6.22
C LYS A 279 -7.39 3.27 7.14
N LEU A 280 -6.80 3.69 8.27
CA LEU A 280 -6.20 2.80 9.25
C LEU A 280 -7.24 1.90 9.94
N MET A 281 -8.42 2.42 10.29
CA MET A 281 -9.50 1.62 10.88
C MET A 281 -9.96 0.52 9.93
N ILE A 282 -10.23 0.85 8.66
CA ILE A 282 -10.62 -0.14 7.64
C ILE A 282 -9.53 -1.21 7.49
N LYS A 283 -8.27 -0.79 7.35
CA LYS A 283 -7.14 -1.71 7.21
C LYS A 283 -6.97 -2.60 8.44
N GLY A 284 -7.16 -2.04 9.65
CA GLY A 284 -7.12 -2.76 10.92
C GLY A 284 -8.18 -3.84 11.00
N THR A 285 -9.41 -3.52 10.65
CA THR A 285 -10.52 -4.48 10.59
C THR A 285 -10.24 -5.60 9.59
N LEU A 286 -9.76 -5.27 8.39
CA LEU A 286 -9.41 -6.28 7.38
C LEU A 286 -8.30 -7.21 7.86
N LYS A 287 -7.24 -6.65 8.47
CA LYS A 287 -6.11 -7.41 8.99
C LYS A 287 -6.46 -8.28 10.19
N PHE A 288 -7.39 -7.84 11.04
CA PHE A 288 -7.84 -8.58 12.22
C PHE A 288 -8.73 -9.78 11.86
N CYS A 289 -9.46 -9.71 10.75
CA CYS A 289 -10.41 -10.74 10.31
C CYS A 289 -9.98 -11.55 9.06
N PRO A 290 -8.75 -12.11 8.94
CA PRO A 290 -8.33 -12.78 7.71
C PRO A 290 -9.11 -14.07 7.43
N ASN A 291 -9.67 -14.73 8.45
CA ASN A 291 -10.33 -16.04 8.33
C ASN A 291 -11.87 -16.00 8.28
N VAL A 292 -12.51 -14.84 8.51
CA VAL A 292 -13.98 -14.75 8.45
C VAL A 292 -14.48 -14.80 7.00
N TRP A 293 -13.70 -14.27 6.06
CA TRP A 293 -14.15 -14.08 4.67
C TRP A 293 -13.92 -15.28 3.74
N VAL A 294 -13.17 -16.31 4.19
CA VAL A 294 -12.96 -17.55 3.41
C VAL A 294 -14.12 -18.55 3.60
N MET A 295 -15.04 -18.29 4.54
CA MET A 295 -16.12 -19.24 4.87
C MET A 295 -17.44 -19.08 4.09
N GLU A 296 -17.63 -18.04 3.27
CA GLU A 296 -18.94 -17.81 2.62
C GLU A 296 -18.87 -17.90 1.09
N LYS A 297 -18.66 -19.12 0.58
CA LYS A 297 -19.34 -19.57 -0.65
C LYS A 297 -20.46 -20.58 -0.37
N SER A 298 -20.66 -20.94 0.89
CA SER A 298 -21.68 -21.90 1.31
C SER A 298 -22.13 -21.57 2.74
N ASN A 299 -23.28 -20.92 2.84
CA ASN A 299 -24.09 -20.68 4.04
C ASN A 299 -23.71 -19.47 4.91
N PHE A 300 -24.60 -18.46 4.87
CA PHE A 300 -24.71 -17.35 5.81
C PHE A 300 -25.01 -17.88 7.22
N ILE A 301 -24.01 -17.89 8.11
CA ILE A 301 -24.21 -17.89 9.57
C ILE A 301 -23.04 -17.11 10.19
N PHE A 302 -23.31 -15.88 10.62
CA PHE A 302 -22.39 -15.09 11.44
C PHE A 302 -22.31 -15.68 12.85
N ALA A 303 -21.11 -16.07 13.28
CA ALA A 303 -20.81 -16.31 14.69
C ALA A 303 -19.54 -15.52 15.03
N LEU A 304 -19.73 -14.28 15.48
CA LEU A 304 -18.69 -13.50 16.16
C LEU A 304 -18.58 -14.03 17.59
N HIS A 305 -17.54 -14.79 17.89
CA HIS A 305 -17.06 -14.96 19.27
C HIS A 305 -15.73 -14.21 19.38
N TRP A 306 -15.77 -13.10 20.11
CA TRP A 306 -14.60 -12.33 20.50
C TRP A 306 -13.85 -13.08 21.62
N CYS A 307 -12.54 -13.22 21.46
CA CYS A 307 -11.56 -13.45 22.52
C CYS A 307 -10.37 -12.55 22.26
#